data_AF-A0A1F5AAA7-F1
#
_entry.id   AF-A0A1F5AAA7-F1
#
_cell.length_a   1.000
_cell.length_b   1.000
_cell.length_c   1.000
_cell.angle_alpha   90.00
_cell.angle_beta   90.00
_cell.angle_gamma   90.00
#
_symmetry.space_group_name_H-M   'P 1'
#
loop_
_entity.id
_entity.type
_entity.pdbx_description
1 polymer ?
#
loop_
_entity_poly.entity_id
_entity_poly.type
_entity_poly.pdbx_seq_one_letter_code
_entity_poly.pdbx_strand_id
1 'polypeptide(L)' 'MELPILLALIFSPLAAAVAFVITYAEYAKHLVDRKKILKKALGMALMAFAFFMTVPPLLIWLFLIR' A
#
# COMPACT_ATOMS: atom_id res chain seq x y z
N MET A 1 -2.35 22.26 6.49
CA MET A 1 -1.77 20.90 6.61
C MET A 1 -2.77 19.78 6.25
N GLU A 2 -4.00 20.08 5.85
CA GLU A 2 -5.07 19.10 5.63
C GLU A 2 -4.87 18.26 4.34
N LEU A 3 -4.44 18.90 3.25
CA LEU A 3 -4.37 18.28 1.92
C LEU A 3 -3.45 17.03 1.85
N PRO A 4 -2.22 17.04 2.40
CA PRO A 4 -1.34 15.86 2.37
C PRO A 4 -1.93 14.65 3.10
N ILE A 5 -2.63 14.91 4.21
CA ILE A 5 -3.27 13.87 5.01
C ILE A 5 -4.48 13.31 4.25
N LEU A 6 -5.27 14.18 3.62
CA LEU A 6 -6.40 13.76 2.79
C LEU A 6 -5.95 12.88 1.62
N LEU A 7 -4.87 13.27 0.94
CA LEU A 7 -4.29 12.48 -0.14
C LEU A 7 -3.79 11.13 0.38
N ALA A 8 -3.07 11.10 1.49
CA ALA A 8 -2.62 9.84 2.09
C ALA A 8 -3.78 8.93 2.47
N LEU A 9 -4.87 9.47 3.03
CA LEU A 9 -6.04 8.71 3.43
C LEU A 9 -6.78 8.06 2.24
N ILE A 10 -6.78 8.70 1.08
CA ILE A 10 -7.43 8.18 -0.15
C ILE A 10 -6.50 7.24 -0.91
N PHE A 11 -5.24 7.64 -1.11
CA PHE A 11 -4.30 6.90 -1.94
C PHE A 11 -3.71 5.68 -1.23
N SER A 12 -3.60 5.67 0.10
CA SER A 12 -3.10 4.49 0.83
C SER A 12 -4.00 3.25 0.70
N PRO A 13 -5.34 3.30 0.91
CA PRO A 13 -6.19 2.12 0.70
C PRO A 13 -6.26 1.72 -0.77
N LEU A 14 -6.23 2.69 -1.70
CA LEU A 14 -6.20 2.39 -3.14
C LEU A 14 -4.92 1.66 -3.53
N ALA A 15 -3.76 2.16 -3.09
CA ALA A 15 -2.47 1.51 -3.32
C ALA A 15 -2.41 0.12 -2.69
N ALA A 16 -2.94 -0.05 -1.48
CA ALA A 16 -3.04 -1.34 -0.80
C ALA A 16 -3.90 -2.34 -1.59
N ALA A 17 -5.07 -1.92 -2.07
CA ALA A 17 -5.96 -2.77 -2.86
C ALA A 17 -5.31 -3.18 -4.19
N VAL A 18 -4.65 -2.24 -4.89
CA VAL A 18 -3.94 -2.53 -6.14
C VAL A 18 -2.76 -3.49 -5.88
N ALA A 19 -1.97 -3.24 -4.83
CA ALA A 19 -0.86 -4.12 -4.45
C ALA A 19 -1.36 -5.53 -4.09
N PHE A 20 -2.50 -5.65 -3.40
CA PHE A 20 -3.14 -6.92 -3.12
C PHE A 20 -3.50 -7.66 -4.41
N VAL A 21 -4.23 -7.01 -5.31
CA VAL A 21 -4.73 -7.63 -6.56
C VAL A 21 -3.57 -8.08 -7.45
N ILE A 22 -2.57 -7.23 -7.66
CA ILE A 22 -1.40 -7.56 -8.47
C ILE A 22 -0.65 -8.75 -7.86
N THR A 23 -0.37 -8.70 -6.55
CA THR A 23 0.37 -9.76 -5.87
C THR A 23 -0.43 -11.06 -5.89
N TYR A 24 -1.73 -11.01 -5.62
CA TYR A 24 -2.58 -12.19 -5.66
C TYR A 24 -2.60 -12.81 -7.06
N ALA A 25 -2.85 -12.00 -8.08
CA ALA A 25 -2.92 -12.45 -9.47
C ALA A 25 -1.59 -13.07 -9.94
N GLU A 26 -0.47 -12.53 -9.51
CA GLU A 26 0.85 -13.05 -9.88
C GLU A 26 1.15 -14.38 -9.19
N TYR A 27 0.96 -14.45 -7.87
CA TYR A 27 1.25 -15.68 -7.13
C TYR A 27 0.22 -16.79 -7.40
N ALA A 28 -1.00 -16.46 -7.80
CA ALA A 28 -2.02 -17.43 -8.18
C ALA A 28 -1.67 -18.23 -9.44
N LYS A 29 -0.80 -17.72 -10.31
CA LYS A 29 -0.31 -18.45 -11.49
C LYS A 29 0.71 -19.52 -11.15
N HIS A 30 1.48 -19.33 -10.07
CA HIS A 30 2.63 -20.17 -9.73
C HIS A 30 2.43 -21.05 -8.50
N LEU A 31 1.55 -20.66 -7.58
CA LEU A 31 1.30 -21.38 -6.33
C LEU A 31 -0.08 -22.03 -6.33
N VAL A 32 -0.14 -23.28 -5.86
CA VAL A 32 -1.42 -24.01 -5.67
C VAL A 32 -2.05 -23.68 -4.31
N ASP A 33 -1.21 -23.37 -3.31
CA ASP A 33 -1.66 -23.08 -1.95
C ASP A 33 -2.22 -21.66 -1.81
N ARG A 34 -3.55 -21.56 -1.84
CA ARG A 34 -4.30 -20.30 -1.71
C ARG A 34 -4.02 -19.55 -0.41
N LYS A 35 -3.70 -20.24 0.70
CA LYS A 35 -3.38 -19.57 1.97
C LYS A 35 -2.06 -18.83 1.89
N LYS A 36 -1.05 -19.42 1.23
CA LYS A 36 0.25 -18.76 1.00
C LYS A 36 0.11 -17.57 0.05
N ILE A 37 -0.72 -17.67 -0.98
CA ILE A 37 -1.02 -16.56 -1.90
C ILE A 37 -1.65 -15.41 -1.13
N LEU A 38 -2.71 -15.67 -0.37
CA LEU A 38 -3.40 -14.66 0.43
C LEU A 38 -2.47 -13.99 1.44
N LYS A 39 -1.65 -14.77 2.16
CA LYS A 39 -0.68 -14.22 3.12
C LYS A 39 0.33 -13.27 2.45
N LYS A 40 0.84 -13.64 1.28
CA LYS A 40 1.76 -12.78 0.50
C LYS A 40 1.07 -11.52 -0.01
N ALA A 41 -0.13 -11.66 -0.58
CA ALA A 41 -0.91 -10.54 -1.10
C ALA A 41 -1.30 -9.55 0.01
N LEU A 42 -1.78 -10.04 1.16
CA LEU A 42 -2.08 -9.20 2.33
C LEU A 42 -0.82 -8.53 2.88
N GLY A 43 0.32 -9.23 2.93
CA GLY A 43 1.59 -8.65 3.34
C GLY A 43 2.01 -7.47 2.45
N MET A 44 1.90 -7.63 1.13
CA MET A 44 2.19 -6.55 0.18
C MET A 44 1.19 -5.40 0.27
N ALA A 45 -0.09 -5.70 0.46
CA ALA A 45 -1.14 -4.69 0.65
C ALA A 45 -0.87 -3.83 1.88
N LEU A 46 -0.54 -4.46 3.02
CA LEU A 46 -0.18 -3.79 4.27
C LEU A 46 1.08 -2.94 4.12
N MET A 47 2.09 -3.46 3.43
CA MET A 47 3.34 -2.72 3.18
C MET A 47 3.08 -1.50 2.31
N ALA A 48 2.30 -1.64 1.23
CA ALA A 48 1.91 -0.52 0.38
C ALA A 48 1.07 0.51 1.14
N PHE A 49 0.09 0.07 1.94
CA PHE A 49 -0.71 0.94 2.79
C PHE A 49 0.19 1.78 3.72
N ALA A 50 1.05 1.10 4.49
CA ALA A 50 1.95 1.74 5.45
C ALA A 50 2.90 2.73 4.76
N PHE A 51 3.45 2.37 3.60
CA PHE A 51 4.32 3.25 2.83
C PHE A 51 3.60 4.52 2.40
N PHE A 52 2.43 4.41 1.75
CA PHE A 52 1.67 5.57 1.26
C PHE A 52 1.05 6.41 2.38
N MET A 53 0.76 5.81 3.53
CA MET A 53 0.26 6.53 4.70
C MET A 53 1.36 7.34 5.42
N THR A 54 2.63 6.94 5.29
CA THR A 54 3.73 7.54 6.07
C THR A 54 4.70 8.35 5.22
N VAL A 55 5.24 7.77 4.16
CA VAL A 55 6.36 8.35 3.41
C VAL A 55 5.98 9.66 2.71
N PRO A 56 4.89 9.74 1.91
CA PRO A 56 4.53 11.00 1.26
C PRO A 56 4.22 12.12 2.26
N PRO A 57 3.40 11.92 3.32
CA PRO A 57 3.18 12.95 4.32
C PRO A 57 4.45 13.40 5.03
N LEU A 58 5.35 12.48 5.39
CA LEU A 58 6.63 12.81 6.02
C LEU A 58 7.54 13.62 5.10
N LEU A 59 7.62 13.25 3.82
CA LEU A 59 8.40 14.01 2.83
C LEU A 59 7.83 15.41 2.65
N ILE A 60 6.51 15.52 2.48
CA ILE A 60 5.84 16.81 2.34
C ILE A 60 6.10 17.68 3.59
N TRP A 61 6.01 17.10 4.79
CA TRP A 61 6.32 17.80 6.02
C TRP A 61 7.79 18.27 6.05
N LEU A 62 8.74 17.39 5.72
CA LEU A 62 10.17 17.71 5.72
C LEU A 62 10.55 18.83 4.74
N PHE A 63 9.91 18.89 3.56
CA PHE A 63 10.25 19.84 2.49
C PHE A 63 9.41 21.13 2.50
N LEU A 64 8.18 21.12 3.01
CA LEU A 64 7.28 22.30 2.99
C LEU A 64 7.13 23.00 4.34
N ILE A 65 7.47 22.34 5.46
CA ILE A 65 7.28 22.89 6.82
C ILE A 65 8.64 23.21 7.49
N ARG A 66 9.75 22.93 6.82
CA ARG A 66 11.03 23.61 7.10
C ARG A 66 10.99 25.03 6.58
#